data_AF-A0A1C9I0S6-F1
#
_entry.id   AF-A0A1C9I0S6-F1
#
_cell.length_a   1.000
_cell.length_b   1.000
_cell.length_c   1.000
_cell.angle_alpha   90.00
_cell.angle_beta   90.00
_cell.angle_gamma   90.00
#
_symmetry.space_group_name_H-M   'P 1'
#
loop_
_entity.id
_entity.type
_entity.pdbx_description
1 polymer ?
#
loop_
_entity_poly.entity_id
_entity_poly.type
_entity_poly.pdbx_seq_one_letter_code
_entity_poly.pdbx_strand_id
1 'polypeptide(L)' 'MKVSLEAIQALGGAGYTKEWPVERFLRDAKLYDIGAGTNEIRRYLIGRELIAS' A
#
# COMPACT_ATOMS: atom_id res chain seq x y z
N MET A 1 0.30 0.12 2.37
CA MET A 1 -0.68 -0.90 2.79
C MET A 1 -0.53 -1.29 4.26
N LYS A 2 0.56 -1.97 4.66
CA LYS A 2 0.73 -2.55 6.01
C LYS A 2 0.42 -1.58 7.17
N VAL A 3 1.10 -0.43 7.21
CA VAL A 3 0.94 0.55 8.31
C VAL A 3 -0.49 1.10 8.38
N SER A 4 -1.09 1.45 7.24
CA SER A 4 -2.47 1.94 7.21
C SER A 4 -3.47 0.88 7.72
N LEU A 5 -3.24 -0.40 7.41
CA LEU A 5 -4.06 -1.51 7.87
C LEU A 5 -3.92 -1.73 9.38
N GLU A 6 -2.69 -1.69 9.90
CA GLU A 6 -2.41 -1.76 11.33
C GLU A 6 -3.06 -0.61 12.10
N ALA A 7 -3.11 0.60 11.51
CA ALA A 7 -3.79 1.74 12.11
C ALA A 7 -5.32 1.55 12.20
N ILE A 8 -5.95 0.96 11.17
CA ILE A 8 -7.37 0.58 11.23
C ILE A 8 -7.59 -0.45 12.33
N GLN A 9 -6.73 -1.48 12.39
CA GLN A 9 -6.83 -2.54 13.40
C GLN A 9 -6.69 -2.00 14.83
N ALA A 10 -5.76 -1.07 15.06
CA ALA A 10 -5.54 -0.46 16.37
C ALA A 10 -6.74 0.38 16.85
N LEU A 11 -7.47 1.01 15.93
CA LEU A 11 -8.69 1.79 16.22
C LEU A 11 -9.96 0.91 16.28
N GLY A 12 -9.87 -0.38 15.97
CA GLY A 12 -11.01 -1.29 15.94
C GLY A 12 -12.13 -0.79 15.02
N GLY A 13 -13.39 -0.88 15.48
CA GLY A 13 -14.56 -0.45 14.69
C GLY A 13 -14.50 1.02 14.26
N ALA A 14 -13.92 1.90 15.07
CA ALA A 14 -13.75 3.31 14.74
C ALA A 14 -12.82 3.52 13.54
N GLY A 15 -11.78 2.69 13.39
CA GLY A 15 -10.86 2.72 12.25
C GLY A 15 -11.51 2.35 10.91
N TYR A 16 -12.70 1.73 10.95
CA TYR A 16 -13.45 1.34 9.75
C TYR A 16 -14.47 2.41 9.30
N THR A 17 -14.73 3.42 10.13
CA THR A 17 -15.66 4.51 9.78
C THR A 17 -14.94 5.66 9.08
N LYS A 18 -15.70 6.51 8.38
CA LYS A 18 -15.16 7.71 7.72
C LYS A 18 -14.88 8.86 8.68
N GLU A 19 -15.23 8.72 9.95
CA GLU A 19 -14.95 9.73 10.99
C GLU A 19 -13.46 9.81 11.30
N TRP A 20 -12.73 8.69 11.12
CA TRP A 20 -11.29 8.61 11.30
C TRP A 20 -10.58 8.51 9.94
N PRO A 21 -9.45 9.21 9.74
CA PRO A 21 -8.82 9.30 8.43
C PRO A 21 -8.10 8.01 7.98
N VAL A 22 -7.95 7.02 8.87
CA VAL A 22 -7.14 5.83 8.63
C VAL A 22 -7.68 4.93 7.52
N GLU A 23 -8.99 4.89 7.32
CA GLU A 23 -9.62 4.16 6.21
C GLU A 23 -9.18 4.74 4.85
N ARG A 24 -9.14 6.09 4.77
CA ARG A 24 -8.70 6.80 3.57
C ARG A 24 -7.24 6.52 3.29
N PHE A 25 -6.39 6.53 4.33
CA PHE A 25 -4.98 6.21 4.17
C PHE A 25 -4.75 4.79 3.65
N LEU A 26 -5.61 3.82 3.98
CA LEU A 26 -5.51 2.47 3.41
C LEU A 26 -5.85 2.49 1.91
N ARG A 27 -6.94 3.15 1.53
CA ARG A 27 -7.36 3.27 0.11
C ARG A 27 -6.29 3.97 -0.73
N ASP A 28 -5.77 5.09 -0.24
CA ASP A 28 -4.72 5.85 -0.92
C ASP A 28 -3.41 5.04 -0.99
N ALA A 29 -3.05 4.33 0.09
CA ALA A 29 -1.87 3.49 0.10
C ALA A 29 -1.95 2.32 -0.89
N LYS A 30 -3.15 1.82 -1.19
CA LYS A 30 -3.32 0.75 -2.18
C LYS A 30 -3.04 1.23 -3.59
N LEU A 31 -3.33 2.49 -3.90
CA LEU A 31 -3.05 3.07 -5.21
C LEU A 31 -1.57 2.97 -5.56
N TYR A 32 -0.65 3.17 -4.61
CA TYR A 32 0.80 3.10 -4.86
C TYR A 32 1.32 1.69 -5.21
N ASP A 33 0.56 0.62 -4.95
CA ASP A 33 0.92 -0.73 -5.39
C ASP A 33 0.71 -0.94 -6.89
N ILE A 34 -0.06 -0.07 -7.55
CA ILE A 34 -0.54 -0.23 -8.93
C ILE A 34 -0.15 0.98 -9.78
N GLY A 35 -0.36 2.18 -9.23
CA GLY A 35 -0.10 3.47 -9.85
C GLY A 35 1.37 3.62 -10.23
N ALA A 36 1.60 4.22 -11.40
CA ALA A 36 2.94 4.37 -11.99
C ALA A 36 3.70 3.05 -12.16
N GLY A 37 2.99 1.93 -12.28
CA GLY A 37 3.56 0.59 -12.47
C GLY A 37 3.41 -0.27 -11.22
N THR A 38 2.93 -1.50 -11.42
CA THR A 38 2.66 -2.40 -10.30
C THR A 38 3.94 -2.86 -9.61
N ASN A 39 3.80 -3.35 -8.37
CA ASN A 39 4.93 -3.92 -7.62
C ASN A 39 5.60 -5.09 -8.34
N GLU A 40 4.88 -5.87 -9.15
CA GLU A 40 5.42 -6.94 -9.99
C GLU A 40 6.35 -6.37 -11.07
N ILE A 41 5.91 -5.33 -11.79
CA ILE A 41 6.71 -4.68 -12.83
C ILE A 41 7.96 -4.05 -12.23
N ARG A 42 7.84 -3.38 -11.08
CA ARG A 42 8.99 -2.77 -10.41
C ARG A 42 10.01 -3.83 -9.98
N ARG A 43 9.55 -4.95 -9.41
CA ARG A 43 10.43 -6.10 -9.07
C ARG A 43 11.07 -6.72 -10.30
N TYR A 44 10.33 -6.86 -11.41
CA TYR A 44 10.87 -7.37 -12.66
C TYR A 44 11.99 -6.48 -13.20
N LEU A 45 11.79 -5.15 -13.23
CA LEU A 45 12.81 -4.21 -13.70
C LEU A 45 14.07 -4.25 -12.84
N ILE A 46 13.92 -4.28 -11.51
CA ILE A 46 15.05 -4.42 -10.58
C ILE A 46 15.77 -5.75 -10.83
N GLY A 47 15.03 -6.87 -10.91
CA GLY A 47 15.61 -8.19 -11.15
C GLY A 47 16.36 -8.28 -12.48
N ARG A 48 15.82 -7.66 -13.54
CA ARG A 48 16.50 -7.57 -14.84
C ARG A 48 17.82 -6.81 -14.74
N GLU A 49 17.83 -5.67 -14.04
CA GLU A 49 19.05 -4.85 -13.87
C GLU A 49 20.12 -5.60 -13.07
N LEU A 50 19.72 -6.31 -12.02
CA LEU A 50 20.64 -7.11 -11.18
C LEU A 50 21.26 -8.32 -11.91
N ILE A 51 20.62 -8.85 -12.96
CA ILE A 51 21.13 -9.99 -13.74
C ILE A 51 21.93 -9.53 -14.96
N ALA A 52 21.63 -8.34 -15.48
CA ALA A 52 22.36 -7.76 -16.61
C ALA A 52 23.74 -7.19 -16.21
N SER A 53 23.98 -6.97 -14.91
CA SER A 53 25.26 -6.56 -14.31
C SER A 53 26.22 -7.72 -14.08
#